data_AF-A0A1R1FMX5-F1
#
_entry.id   AF-A0A1R1FMX5-F1
#
_cell.length_a   1.000
_cell.length_b   1.000
_cell.length_c   1.000
_cell.angle_alpha   90.00
_cell.angle_beta   90.00
_cell.angle_gamma   90.00
#
_symmetry.space_group_name_H-M   'P 1'
#
loop_
_entity.id
_entity.type
_entity.pdbx_description
1 polymer ?
#
loop_
_entity_poly.entity_id
_entity_poly.type
_entity_poly.pdbx_seq_one_letter_code
_entity_poly.pdbx_strand_id
1 'polypeptide(L)'
;MGDIHKVAEPDHIIKDVVEKFPCRVLWSEGRPCLEYQREEDVALITEYVRITYNVELLDVFFTAVESLNTDQDRITDESMQFINEL
;
A
#
# COMPACT_ATOMS: atom_id res chain seq x y z
N MET A 1 15.20 -25.32 23.57
CA MET A 1 16.25 -24.68 22.75
C MET A 1 15.48 -23.93 21.68
N GLY A 2 15.27 -22.62 21.87
CA GLY A 2 14.40 -21.85 21.00
C GLY A 2 15.14 -21.48 19.73
N ASP A 3 14.72 -22.03 18.60
CA ASP A 3 15.11 -21.54 17.30
C ASP A 3 14.59 -20.11 17.15
N ILE A 4 15.42 -19.16 17.55
CA ILE A 4 15.28 -17.75 17.22
C ILE A 4 15.42 -17.65 15.70
N HIS A 5 14.32 -17.89 14.98
CA HIS A 5 14.17 -17.47 13.61
C HIS A 5 14.62 -16.03 13.56
N LYS A 6 15.72 -15.78 12.85
CA LYS A 6 16.29 -14.46 12.65
C LYS A 6 15.28 -13.72 11.77
N VAL A 7 14.25 -13.16 12.39
CA VAL A 7 13.19 -12.41 11.72
C VAL A 7 13.89 -11.31 10.95
N ALA A 8 13.66 -11.24 9.64
CA ALA A 8 14.19 -10.17 8.84
C ALA A 8 13.73 -8.84 9.45
N GLU A 9 14.63 -7.87 9.56
CA GLU A 9 14.27 -6.57 10.14
C GLU A 9 13.13 -5.96 9.32
N PRO A 10 12.10 -5.35 9.95
CA PRO A 10 10.95 -4.79 9.25
C PRO A 10 11.35 -3.85 8.10
N ASP A 11 12.39 -3.03 8.29
CA ASP A 11 12.92 -2.14 7.25
C ASP A 11 13.38 -2.88 5.99
N HIS A 12 13.94 -4.09 6.14
CA HIS A 12 14.34 -4.91 5.00
C HIS A 12 13.12 -5.44 4.24
N ILE A 13 12.10 -5.92 4.97
CA ILE A 13 10.86 -6.41 4.38
C ILE A 13 10.12 -5.29 3.66
N ILE A 14 10.03 -4.11 4.28
CA ILE A 14 9.42 -2.92 3.70
C ILE A 14 10.09 -2.54 2.39
N LYS A 15 11.43 -2.47 2.38
CA LYS A 15 12.19 -2.15 1.17
C LYS A 15 11.89 -3.15 0.04
N ASP A 16 11.91 -4.44 0.35
CA ASP A 16 11.71 -5.49 -0.65
C ASP A 16 10.27 -5.51 -1.21
N VAL A 17 9.26 -5.25 -0.37
CA VAL A 17 7.86 -5.08 -0.80
C VAL A 17 7.71 -3.90 -1.75
N VAL A 18 8.30 -2.74 -1.43
CA VAL A 18 8.22 -1.54 -2.28
C VAL A 18 8.94 -1.71 -3.61
N GLU A 19 10.01 -2.51 -3.67
CA GLU A 19 10.74 -2.81 -4.91
C GLU A 19 9.98 -3.78 -5.83
N LYS A 20 9.09 -4.62 -5.28
CA LYS A 20 8.39 -5.71 -6.01
C LYS A 20 6.96 -5.39 -6.42
N PHE A 21 6.28 -4.54 -5.66
CA PHE A 21 4.85 -4.30 -5.83
C PHE A 21 4.56 -2.83 -6.11
N PRO A 22 3.48 -2.51 -6.86
CA PRO A 22 3.07 -1.15 -7.18
C PRO A 22 2.42 -0.45 -5.96
N CYS A 23 3.16 -0.36 -4.86
CA CYS A 23 2.75 0.18 -3.57
C CYS A 23 3.71 1.26 -3.07
N ARG A 24 3.31 1.98 -2.02
CA ARG A 24 4.14 3.01 -1.36
C ARG A 24 4.04 2.85 0.14
N VAL A 25 4.94 3.53 0.86
CA VAL A 25 4.94 3.52 2.33
C VAL A 25 4.65 4.92 2.81
N LEU A 26 3.55 5.06 3.53
CA LEU A 26 3.21 6.25 4.29
C LEU A 26 3.70 6.08 5.73
N TRP A 27 3.97 7.18 6.41
CA TRP A 27 4.41 7.16 7.80
C TRP A 27 3.40 7.88 8.66
N SER A 28 2.86 7.18 9.66
CA SER A 28 1.92 7.73 10.64
C SER A 28 2.41 7.40 12.04
N GLU A 29 2.65 8.43 12.87
CA GLU A 29 3.17 8.28 14.24
C GLU A 29 4.46 7.44 14.32
N GLY A 30 5.32 7.54 13.30
CA GLY A 30 6.56 6.75 13.24
C GLY A 30 6.37 5.28 12.85
N ARG A 31 5.17 4.89 12.42
CA ARG A 31 4.86 3.53 11.95
C ARG A 31 4.62 3.51 10.44
N PRO A 32 5.16 2.50 9.73
CA PRO A 32 4.97 2.35 8.30
C PRO A 32 3.54 1.89 7.99
N CYS A 33 2.90 2.50 7.01
CA CYS A 33 1.58 2.14 6.51
C CYS A 33 1.71 1.82 5.03
N LEU A 34 1.17 0.68 4.60
CA LEU A 34 1.17 0.28 3.20
C LEU A 34 0.10 1.07 2.44
N GLU A 35 0.49 1.82 1.42
CA GLU A 35 -0.43 2.42 0.46
C GLU A 35 -0.47 1.55 -0.81
N TYR A 36 -1.64 1.06 -1.17
CA TYR A 36 -1.85 0.19 -2.34
C TYR A 36 -2.81 0.81 -3.36
N GLN A 37 -2.71 0.41 -4.62
CA GLN A 37 -3.59 0.91 -5.68
C GLN A 37 -4.82 0.03 -5.91
N ARG A 38 -4.68 -1.29 -5.77
CA ARG A 38 -5.77 -2.25 -5.99
C ARG A 38 -5.80 -3.27 -4.85
N GLU A 39 -6.98 -3.76 -4.49
CA GLU A 39 -7.12 -4.81 -3.46
C GLU A 39 -6.35 -6.10 -3.82
N GLU A 40 -6.25 -6.43 -5.11
CA GLU A 40 -5.47 -7.56 -5.62
C GLU A 40 -3.98 -7.45 -5.23
N ASP A 41 -3.42 -6.23 -5.21
CA ASP A 41 -2.04 -6.00 -4.81
C ASP A 41 -1.84 -6.33 -3.33
N VAL A 42 -2.81 -6.00 -2.47
CA VAL A 42 -2.75 -6.30 -1.02
C VAL A 42 -2.72 -7.79 -0.77
N ALA A 43 -3.55 -8.55 -1.49
CA ALA A 43 -3.57 -10.01 -1.35
C ALA A 43 -2.22 -10.62 -1.74
N LEU A 44 -1.62 -10.17 -2.85
CA LEU A 44 -0.32 -10.64 -3.32
C LEU A 44 0.82 -10.25 -2.37
N ILE A 45 0.82 -9.02 -1.86
CA ILE A 45 1.81 -8.55 -0.88
C ILE A 45 1.69 -9.36 0.42
N THR A 46 0.46 -9.60 0.89
CA THR A 46 0.20 -10.38 2.11
C THR A 46 0.74 -11.80 1.99
N GLU A 47 0.45 -12.47 0.87
CA GLU A 47 0.94 -13.81 0.58
C GLU A 47 2.47 -13.83 0.47
N TYR A 48 3.06 -12.84 -0.21
CA TYR A 48 4.50 -12.71 -0.36
C TYR A 48 5.22 -12.57 0.98
N VAL A 49 4.75 -11.69 1.86
CA VAL A 49 5.34 -11.46 3.19
C VAL A 49 5.26 -12.73 4.04
N ARG A 50 4.11 -13.41 4.02
CA ARG A 50 3.92 -14.67 4.74
C ARG A 50 4.83 -15.79 4.24
N ILE A 51 4.90 -16.01 2.93
CA ILE A 51 5.69 -17.12 2.36
C ILE A 51 7.20 -16.86 2.48
N THR A 52 7.62 -15.62 2.26
CA THR A 52 9.06 -15.27 2.18
C THR A 52 9.67 -15.06 3.56
N TYR A 53 8.94 -14.43 4.48
CA TYR A 53 9.47 -14.00 5.77
C TYR A 53 8.80 -14.69 6.97
N ASN A 54 7.73 -15.45 6.75
CA ASN A 54 6.97 -16.13 7.80
C ASN A 54 6.48 -15.16 8.89
N VAL A 55 6.04 -13.97 8.48
CA VAL A 55 5.42 -12.94 9.34
C VAL A 55 4.11 -12.47 8.71
N GLU A 56 3.25 -11.82 9.50
CA GLU A 56 2.02 -11.22 8.99
C GLU A 56 2.28 -9.84 8.38
N LEU A 57 1.43 -9.42 7.44
CA LEU A 57 1.54 -8.08 6.85
C LEU A 57 1.48 -6.99 7.94
N LEU A 58 0.62 -7.18 8.94
CA LEU A 58 0.43 -6.25 10.04
C LEU A 58 1.52 -6.31 11.13
N ASP A 59 2.42 -7.30 11.06
CA ASP A 59 3.64 -7.29 11.86
C ASP A 59 4.70 -6.36 11.25
N VAL A 60 4.58 -6.05 9.96
CA VAL A 60 5.50 -5.20 9.19
C VAL A 60 4.94 -3.79 9.03
N PHE A 61 3.65 -3.67 8.70
CA PHE A 61 2.96 -2.40 8.50
C PHE A 61 1.89 -2.20 9.57
N PHE A 62 1.71 -0.98 10.05
CA PHE A 62 0.65 -0.67 10.99
C PHE A 62 -0.75 -0.86 10.38
N THR A 63 -0.91 -0.50 9.10
CA THR A 63 -2.16 -0.67 8.36
C THR A 63 -1.89 -0.67 6.85
N ALA A 64 -2.90 -1.07 6.07
CA ALA A 64 -2.93 -0.94 4.62
C ALA A 64 -4.08 -0.01 4.20
N VAL A 65 -3.78 0.98 3.37
CA VAL A 65 -4.73 1.99 2.89
C VAL A 65 -4.74 2.04 1.37
N GLU A 66 -5.94 2.15 0.80
CA GLU A 66 -6.11 2.36 -0.64
C GLU A 66 -5.65 3.78 -1.01
N SER A 67 -4.91 3.89 -2.10
CA SER A 67 -4.42 5.17 -2.60
C SER A 67 -5.58 5.97 -3.18
N LEU A 68 -5.68 7.24 -2.77
CA LEU A 68 -6.69 8.17 -3.26
C LEU A 68 -6.33 8.76 -4.62
N ASN A 69 -5.64 8.02 -5.50
CA ASN A 69 -5.34 8.47 -6.86
C ASN A 69 -6.63 8.52 -7.67
N THR A 70 -7.38 9.60 -7.47
CA THR A 70 -8.57 9.96 -8.19
C THR A 70 -8.18 10.40 -9.60
N ASP A 71 -8.06 9.45 -10.53
CA ASP A 71 -8.43 9.69 -11.95
C ASP A 71 -9.95 10.02 -12.07
N GLN A 72 -10.65 10.10 -10.94
CA GLN A 72 -12.01 10.59 -10.78
C GLN A 72 -12.15 12.10 -10.52
N ASP A 73 -11.07 12.89 -10.65
CA ASP A 73 -11.19 14.35 -10.80
C ASP A 73 -11.32 14.79 -12.27
N ARG A 74 -11.53 13.85 -13.20
CA ARG A 74 -12.15 14.15 -14.50
C ARG A 74 -13.65 14.35 -14.32
N ILE A 75 -14.03 15.34 -13.52
CA ILE A 75 -15.19 16.15 -13.92
C ILE A 75 -14.71 16.83 -15.20
N THR A 76 -15.05 16.24 -16.34
CA THR A 76 -14.98 16.94 -17.63
C THR A 76 -15.71 18.25 -17.44
N ASP A 77 -14.95 19.34 -17.50
CA ASP A 77 -15.34 20.74 -17.51
C ASP A 77 -16.27 21.11 -18.71
N GLU A 78 -17.04 20.15 -19.24
CA GLU A 78 -18.03 20.36 -20.31
C GLU A 78 -19.40 20.80 -19.77
N SER A 79 -19.59 20.85 -18.44
CA SER A 79 -20.85 21.36 -17.85
C SER A 79 -20.90 22.89 -17.73
N MET A 80 -19.80 23.63 -17.96
CA MET A 80 -19.80 25.10 -17.91
C MET A 80 -20.23 25.77 -19.23
N GLN A 81 -20.36 25.04 -20.34
CA GLN A 81 -20.80 25.65 -21.61
C GLN A 81 -22.31 25.90 -21.71
N PHE A 82 -23.15 25.29 -20.86
CA PHE A 82 -24.60 25.45 -20.94
C PHE A 82 -25.17 26.66 -20.18
N ILE A 83 -24.37 27.36 -19.37
CA ILE A 83 -24.88 28.45 -18.52
C ILE A 83 -24.79 29.82 -19.21
N ASN A 84 -23.99 29.95 -20.28
CA ASN A 84 -23.81 31.23 -20.99
C ASN A 84 -24.77 31.46 -22.18
N GLU A 85 -25.77 30.60 -22.39
CA GLU A 85 -26.70 30.68 -23.53
C GLU A 85 -28.19 30.85 -23.13
N LEU A 86 -28.46 31.48 -21.97
CA LEU A 86 -29.82 31.90 -21.55
C LEU A 86 -29.89 33.38 -21.17
#